data_AF-A0A9Q3PGC1-F1
#
_entry.id   AF-A0A9Q3PGC1-F1
#
_cell.length_a   1.000
_cell.length_b   1.000
_cell.length_c   1.000
_cell.angle_alpha   90.00
_cell.angle_beta   90.00
_cell.angle_gamma   90.00
#
_symmetry.space_group_name_H-M   'P 1'
#
loop_
_entity.id
_entity.type
_entity.pdbx_description
1 polymer ?
#
loop_
_entity_poly.entity_id
_entity_poly.type
_entity_poly.pdbx_seq_one_letter_code
_entity_poly.pdbx_strand_id
1 'polypeptide(L)'
;MDTAIMIWNEVISHTGLFQNIISYRDPKFTSALWTNLHNLFGTKLSFSTSYHPQINGLAERMIQTLEDMIIRFCSYGLEFEDSDGSTHDWCTLIPDLELAYKTSIQSSTVKPPAILEKGWNPRLPYDTLKKDLVDIHPTSSSFKLMLEKARHPANR
;
A
#
# COMPACT_ATOMS: atom_id res chain seq x y z
N MET A 1 19.80 12.69 0.91
CA MET A 1 20.17 11.29 1.17
C MET A 1 19.03 10.59 1.91
N ASP A 2 18.46 11.26 2.92
CA ASP A 2 17.38 10.76 3.78
C ASP A 2 16.13 10.29 3.03
N THR A 3 15.70 10.99 1.97
CA THR A 3 14.54 10.58 1.16
C THR A 3 14.75 9.26 0.42
N ALA A 4 15.96 9.00 -0.07
CA ALA A 4 16.28 7.75 -0.76
C ALA A 4 16.33 6.57 0.24
N ILE A 5 16.86 6.81 1.45
CA ILE A 5 16.88 5.83 2.55
C ILE A 5 15.46 5.52 3.01
N MET A 6 14.62 6.54 3.20
CA MET A 6 13.22 6.38 3.57
C MET A 6 12.46 5.53 2.55
N ILE A 7 12.62 5.77 1.25
CA ILE A 7 11.96 4.93 0.24
C ILE A 7 12.47 3.50 0.25
N TRP A 8 13.77 3.31 0.46
CA TRP A 8 14.32 1.97 0.57
C TRP A 8 13.67 1.21 1.72
N ASN A 9 13.64 1.81 2.90
CA ASN A 9 13.14 1.18 4.12
C ASN A 9 11.62 1.00 4.09
N GLU A 10 10.86 2.02 3.68
CA GLU A 10 9.40 2.03 3.81
C GLU A 10 8.65 1.48 2.59
N VAL A 11 9.27 1.49 1.41
CA VAL A 11 8.59 1.06 0.16
C VAL A 11 9.27 -0.16 -0.43
N ILE A 12 10.54 -0.06 -0.79
CA ILE A 12 11.25 -1.09 -1.56
C ILE A 12 11.44 -2.36 -0.71
N SER A 13 11.75 -2.23 0.58
CA SER A 13 11.93 -3.40 1.45
C SER A 13 10.65 -4.25 1.58
N HIS A 14 9.48 -3.63 1.48
CA HIS A 14 8.18 -4.26 1.66
C HIS A 14 7.55 -4.75 0.34
N THR A 15 7.84 -4.06 -0.77
CA THR A 15 7.20 -4.32 -2.08
C THR A 15 8.16 -4.90 -3.13
N GLY A 16 9.47 -4.73 -2.93
CA GLY A 16 10.49 -5.02 -3.94
C GLY A 16 10.69 -3.86 -4.93
N LEU A 17 11.54 -4.10 -5.94
CA LEU A 17 11.75 -3.13 -7.02
C LEU A 17 10.67 -3.27 -8.09
N PHE A 18 10.11 -2.14 -8.49
CA PHE A 18 9.15 -2.07 -9.59
C PHE A 18 9.86 -2.10 -10.93
N GLN A 19 9.28 -2.75 -11.94
CA GLN A 19 9.80 -2.65 -13.30
C GLN A 19 9.52 -1.29 -13.92
N ASN A 20 8.31 -0.76 -13.70
CA ASN A 20 7.86 0.53 -14.20
C ASN A 20 7.11 1.27 -13.09
N ILE A 21 7.39 2.55 -12.90
CA ILE A 21 6.62 3.45 -12.04
C ILE A 21 6.02 4.53 -12.91
N ILE A 22 4.72 4.78 -12.73
CA ILE A 22 4.01 5.86 -13.40
C ILE A 22 3.72 6.94 -12.37
N SER A 23 4.24 8.15 -12.59
CA SER A 23 4.10 9.27 -11.67
C SER A 23 3.57 10.50 -12.39
N TYR A 24 3.04 11.47 -11.64
CA TYR A 24 2.82 12.82 -12.15
C TYR A 24 4.14 13.53 -12.47
N ARG A 25 4.06 14.56 -13.31
CA ARG A 25 5.18 15.46 -13.67
C ARG A 25 5.49 16.48 -12.58
N ASP A 26 5.49 16.08 -11.32
CA ASP A 26 5.96 16.95 -10.24
C ASP A 26 7.50 17.09 -10.33
N PRO A 27 8.06 18.29 -10.14
CA PRO A 27 9.50 18.55 -10.18
C PRO A 27 10.36 17.61 -9.32
N LYS A 28 9.81 17.08 -8.22
CA LYS A 28 10.49 16.11 -7.36
C LYS A 28 10.77 14.81 -8.12
N PHE A 29 9.80 14.31 -8.89
CA PHE A 29 9.93 13.07 -9.66
C PHE A 29 10.69 13.25 -10.96
N THR A 30 10.69 14.45 -11.56
CA THR A 30 11.48 14.76 -12.76
C THR A 30 12.92 15.22 -12.46
N SER A 31 13.27 15.35 -11.17
CA SER A 31 14.62 15.75 -10.76
C SER A 31 15.68 14.76 -11.23
N ALA A 32 16.90 15.27 -11.46
CA ALA A 32 18.04 14.45 -11.86
C ALA A 32 18.34 13.37 -10.81
N LEU A 33 18.22 13.71 -9.52
CA LEU A 33 18.40 12.76 -8.43
C LEU A 33 17.43 11.58 -8.55
N TRP A 34 16.14 11.84 -8.75
CA TRP A 34 15.13 10.79 -8.83
C TRP A 34 15.28 9.91 -10.06
N THR A 35 15.53 10.56 -11.20
CA THR A 35 15.73 9.85 -12.46
C THR A 35 16.96 8.93 -12.38
N ASN A 36 18.07 9.42 -11.82
CA ASN A 36 19.29 8.62 -11.66
C ASN A 36 19.13 7.49 -10.62
N LEU A 37 18.41 7.73 -9.52
CA LEU A 37 18.10 6.70 -8.52
C LEU A 37 17.34 5.52 -9.16
N HIS A 38 16.27 5.80 -9.89
CA HIS A 38 15.46 4.75 -10.54
C HIS A 38 16.23 4.06 -11.66
N ASN A 39 17.08 4.78 -12.41
CA ASN A 39 17.99 4.16 -13.38
C ASN A 39 18.95 3.16 -12.73
N LEU A 40 19.51 3.46 -11.55
CA LEU A 40 20.37 2.54 -10.80
C LEU A 40 19.60 1.29 -10.32
N PHE A 41 18.33 1.44 -9.96
CA PHE A 41 17.47 0.31 -9.60
C PHE A 41 16.96 -0.51 -10.78
N GLY A 42 17.18 -0.05 -12.02
CA GLY A 42 16.59 -0.67 -13.21
C GLY A 42 15.08 -0.44 -13.34
N THR A 43 14.54 0.53 -12.61
CA THR A 43 13.13 0.90 -12.62
C THR A 43 12.88 1.96 -13.68
N LYS A 44 11.97 1.71 -14.63
CA LYS A 44 11.60 2.71 -15.63
C LYS A 44 10.60 3.70 -15.04
N LEU A 45 11.00 4.96 -14.90
CA LEU A 45 10.11 6.04 -14.51
C LEU A 45 9.38 6.61 -15.74
N SER A 46 8.05 6.53 -15.74
CA SER A 46 7.18 7.09 -16.78
C SER A 46 6.29 8.18 -16.18
N PHE A 47 5.97 9.20 -16.95
CA PHE A 47 5.17 10.32 -16.46
C PHE A 47 3.81 10.36 -17.14
N SER A 48 2.73 10.40 -16.35
CA SER A 48 1.39 10.61 -16.87
C SER A 48 1.27 12.01 -17.49
N THR A 49 0.53 12.11 -18.59
CA THR A 49 0.05 13.41 -19.08
C THR A 49 -1.16 13.80 -18.24
N SER A 50 -1.42 15.11 -18.10
CA SER A 50 -2.44 15.70 -17.21
C SER A 50 -3.89 15.21 -17.45
N TYR A 51 -4.12 14.29 -18.40
CA TYR A 51 -5.41 13.80 -18.84
C TYR A 51 -5.36 12.31 -19.25
N HIS A 52 -4.83 11.42 -18.40
CA HIS A 52 -4.97 9.95 -18.60
C HIS A 52 -5.61 9.26 -17.37
N PRO A 53 -6.95 9.33 -17.23
CA PRO A 53 -7.69 8.71 -16.11
C PRO A 53 -7.49 7.20 -16.01
N GLN A 54 -7.20 6.51 -17.13
CA GLN A 54 -7.09 5.06 -17.14
C GLN A 54 -5.84 4.52 -16.46
N ILE A 55 -4.71 5.22 -16.58
CA ILE A 55 -3.44 4.73 -16.05
C ILE A 55 -3.32 5.03 -14.55
N ASN A 56 -3.82 6.20 -14.13
CA ASN A 56 -3.62 6.68 -12.77
C ASN A 56 -4.90 6.64 -11.91
N GLY A 57 -6.06 6.39 -12.49
CA GLY A 57 -7.35 6.43 -11.79
C GLY A 57 -7.51 5.36 -10.71
N LEU A 58 -6.70 4.29 -10.68
CA LEU A 58 -6.67 3.35 -9.55
C LEU A 58 -5.93 3.95 -8.35
N ALA A 59 -4.75 4.53 -8.58
CA ALA A 59 -3.99 5.22 -7.54
C ALA A 59 -4.76 6.44 -7.01
N GLU A 60 -5.39 7.22 -7.90
CA GLU A 60 -6.22 8.37 -7.51
C GLU A 60 -7.42 7.95 -6.65
N ARG A 61 -8.14 6.89 -7.03
CA ARG A 61 -9.26 6.37 -6.22
C ARG A 61 -8.80 5.83 -4.87
N MET A 62 -7.64 5.17 -4.83
CA MET A 62 -7.04 4.70 -3.58
C MET A 62 -6.70 5.89 -2.67
N ILE A 63 -6.03 6.92 -3.20
CA ILE A 63 -5.69 8.14 -2.47
C ILE A 63 -6.96 8.82 -1.94
N GLN A 64 -7.98 9.02 -2.78
CA GLN A 64 -9.26 9.60 -2.36
C GLN A 64 -9.94 8.81 -1.23
N THR A 65 -9.88 7.48 -1.29
CA THR A 65 -10.46 6.63 -0.23
C THR A 65 -9.71 6.82 1.09
N LEU A 66 -8.38 6.89 1.06
CA LEU A 66 -7.55 7.13 2.24
C LEU A 66 -7.75 8.55 2.80
N GLU A 67 -7.84 9.56 1.93
CA GLU A 67 -8.18 10.94 2.32
C GLU A 67 -9.52 10.99 3.04
N ASP A 68 -10.57 10.35 2.48
CA ASP A 68 -11.89 10.26 3.12
C ASP A 68 -11.83 9.56 4.49
N MET A 69 -11.03 8.49 4.62
CA MET A 69 -10.82 7.79 5.90
C MET A 69 -10.18 8.71 6.95
N ILE A 70 -9.14 9.46 6.56
CA ILE A 70 -8.45 10.42 7.43
C ILE A 70 -9.41 11.56 7.81
N ILE A 71 -10.13 12.14 6.86
CA ILE A 71 -11.08 13.24 7.11
C ILE A 71 -12.16 12.80 8.09
N ARG A 72 -12.74 11.61 7.90
CA ARG A 72 -13.74 11.06 8.84
C ARG A 72 -13.15 10.86 10.22
N PHE A 73 -11.96 10.29 10.31
CA PHE A 73 -11.28 10.14 11.59
C PHE A 73 -11.11 11.49 12.30
N CYS A 74 -10.53 12.48 11.61
CA CYS A 74 -10.26 13.80 12.17
C CYS A 74 -11.56 14.55 12.52
N SER A 75 -12.64 14.36 11.75
CA SER A 75 -13.92 15.05 11.99
C SER A 75 -14.76 14.41 13.09
N TYR A 76 -14.63 13.10 13.32
CA TYR A 76 -15.45 12.35 14.29
C TYR A 76 -14.77 12.14 15.65
N GLY A 77 -13.66 12.83 15.94
CA GLY A 77 -13.21 13.05 17.31
C GLY A 77 -12.78 11.79 18.05
N LEU A 78 -11.89 11.00 17.45
CA LEU A 78 -10.98 10.23 18.29
C LEU A 78 -9.92 11.21 18.80
N GLU A 79 -10.31 11.98 19.82
CA GLU A 79 -9.37 12.78 20.60
C GLU A 79 -8.39 11.81 21.26
N PHE A 80 -7.18 11.70 20.70
CA PHE A 80 -6.09 11.12 21.45
C PHE A 80 -5.70 12.16 22.52
N GLU A 81 -6.01 11.88 23.78
CA GLU A 81 -5.47 12.63 24.90
C GLU A 81 -3.95 12.40 24.93
N ASP A 82 -3.20 13.31 24.33
CA ASP A 82 -1.77 13.43 24.58
C ASP A 82 -1.53 14.46 25.70
N SER A 83 -0.38 14.38 26.37
CA SER A 83 -0.07 15.21 27.55
C SER A 83 -0.07 16.73 27.31
N ASP A 84 -0.10 17.18 26.05
CA ASP A 84 -0.08 18.59 25.62
C ASP A 84 -1.42 19.09 25.02
N GLY A 85 -2.50 18.29 25.01
CA GLY A 85 -3.84 18.67 24.51
C GLY A 85 -4.30 17.92 23.24
N SER A 86 -5.51 18.25 22.74
CA SER A 86 -6.16 17.57 21.60
C SER A 86 -5.38 17.80 20.29
N THR A 87 -4.57 16.81 19.90
CA THR A 87 -3.85 16.80 18.62
C THR A 87 -4.46 15.74 17.72
N HIS A 88 -4.86 16.13 16.51
CA HIS A 88 -5.26 15.20 15.45
C HIS A 88 -3.98 14.67 14.78
N ASP A 89 -3.23 13.81 15.47
CA ASP A 89 -2.05 13.18 14.87
C ASP A 89 -2.49 12.07 13.91
N TRP A 90 -2.82 12.48 12.69
CA TRP A 90 -3.23 11.57 11.63
C TRP A 90 -2.08 10.66 11.16
N CYS A 91 -0.82 11.03 11.43
CA CYS A 91 0.35 10.25 11.01
C CYS A 91 0.43 8.91 11.77
N THR A 92 0.11 8.91 13.08
CA THR A 92 0.12 7.67 13.89
C THR A 92 -0.95 6.68 13.47
N LEU A 93 -2.00 7.14 12.79
CA LEU A 93 -3.11 6.32 12.31
C LEU A 93 -2.90 5.72 10.93
N ILE A 94 -1.91 6.21 10.17
CA ILE A 94 -1.64 5.70 8.83
C ILE A 94 -1.54 4.16 8.82
N PRO A 95 -0.82 3.50 9.76
CA PRO A 95 -0.74 2.04 9.77
C PRO A 95 -2.10 1.36 9.95
N ASP A 96 -2.96 1.90 10.82
CA ASP A 96 -4.29 1.34 11.09
C ASP A 96 -5.23 1.52 9.89
N LEU A 97 -5.20 2.71 9.27
CA LEU A 97 -5.98 3.00 8.07
C LEU A 97 -5.51 2.18 6.87
N GLU A 98 -4.20 1.99 6.73
CA GLU A 98 -3.61 1.14 5.70
C GLU A 98 -4.04 -0.32 5.88
N LEU A 99 -4.03 -0.84 7.11
CA LEU A 99 -4.49 -2.19 7.42
C LEU A 99 -6.00 -2.34 7.13
N ALA A 100 -6.81 -1.37 7.53
CA ALA A 100 -8.25 -1.35 7.25
C ALA A 100 -8.52 -1.34 5.73
N TYR A 101 -7.80 -0.51 4.98
CA TYR A 101 -7.93 -0.44 3.52
C TYR A 101 -7.53 -1.76 2.86
N LYS A 102 -6.38 -2.35 3.25
CA LYS A 102 -5.85 -3.60 2.67
C LYS A 102 -6.75 -4.81 2.93
N THR A 103 -7.51 -4.81 4.02
CA THR A 103 -8.41 -5.91 4.40
C THR A 103 -9.86 -5.71 3.96
N SER A 104 -10.23 -4.50 3.54
CA SER A 104 -11.57 -4.19 3.05
C SER A 104 -11.80 -4.66 1.62
N ILE A 105 -12.98 -5.24 1.36
CA ILE A 105 -13.38 -5.68 0.02
C ILE A 105 -13.61 -4.46 -0.86
N GLN A 106 -12.90 -4.38 -1.99
CA GLN A 106 -13.07 -3.32 -2.97
C GLN A 106 -14.16 -3.69 -3.99
N SER A 107 -15.02 -2.74 -4.33
CA SER A 107 -16.13 -2.96 -5.27
C SER A 107 -15.66 -3.32 -6.69
N SER A 108 -14.51 -2.80 -7.10
CA SER A 108 -13.91 -3.03 -8.42
C SER A 108 -13.31 -4.42 -8.59
N THR A 109 -12.82 -5.03 -7.51
CA THR A 109 -12.09 -6.32 -7.56
C THR A 109 -12.83 -7.45 -6.84
N VAL A 110 -13.86 -7.14 -6.05
CA VAL A 110 -14.62 -8.07 -5.20
C VAL A 110 -13.72 -8.84 -4.23
N LYS A 111 -12.50 -8.34 -3.99
CA LYS A 111 -11.48 -8.95 -3.12
C LYS A 111 -10.74 -7.88 -2.32
N PRO A 112 -10.24 -8.20 -1.13
CA PRO A 112 -9.33 -7.32 -0.41
C PRO A 112 -8.01 -7.12 -1.15
N PRO A 113 -7.41 -5.92 -1.15
CA PRO A 113 -6.09 -5.68 -1.73
C PRO A 113 -5.00 -6.63 -1.21
N ALA A 114 -5.00 -6.97 0.09
CA ALA A 114 -4.02 -7.90 0.67
C ALA A 114 -4.00 -9.27 -0.02
N ILE A 115 -5.19 -9.78 -0.39
CA ILE A 115 -5.31 -11.05 -1.12
C ILE A 115 -4.78 -10.92 -2.55
N LEU A 116 -4.98 -9.78 -3.20
CA LEU A 116 -4.52 -9.56 -4.57
C LEU A 116 -3.01 -9.37 -4.66
N GLU A 117 -2.41 -8.66 -3.70
CA GLU A 117 -0.99 -8.34 -3.68
C GLU A 117 -0.14 -9.45 -3.06
N LYS A 118 -0.57 -9.97 -1.90
CA LYS A 118 0.22 -10.91 -1.10
C LYS A 118 -0.35 -12.33 -1.08
N GLY A 119 -1.58 -12.53 -1.54
CA GLY A 119 -2.23 -13.84 -1.58
C GLY A 119 -2.85 -14.29 -0.25
N TRP A 120 -2.78 -13.47 0.79
CA TRP A 120 -3.36 -13.76 2.12
C TRP A 120 -3.92 -12.49 2.75
N ASN A 121 -4.90 -12.66 3.66
CA ASN A 121 -5.45 -11.56 4.44
C ASN A 121 -4.85 -11.61 5.84
N PRO A 122 -4.27 -10.50 6.36
CA PRO A 122 -3.80 -10.47 7.73
C PRO A 122 -4.94 -10.66 8.72
N ARG A 123 -4.63 -11.30 9.85
CA ARG A 123 -5.54 -11.39 11.00
C ARG A 123 -5.65 -10.02 11.64
N LEU A 124 -6.87 -9.57 11.86
CA LEU A 124 -7.16 -8.29 12.51
C LEU A 124 -7.29 -8.45 14.02
N PRO A 125 -7.13 -7.39 14.82
CA PRO A 125 -7.34 -7.47 16.28
C PRO A 125 -8.72 -8.02 16.67
N TYR A 126 -9.76 -7.64 15.92
CA TYR A 126 -11.13 -8.14 16.13
C TYR A 126 -11.29 -9.64 15.86
N ASP A 127 -10.45 -10.21 14.98
CA ASP A 127 -10.46 -11.64 14.70
C ASP A 127 -10.06 -12.45 15.95
N THR A 128 -9.16 -11.92 16.77
CA THR A 128 -8.77 -12.56 18.04
C THR A 128 -9.94 -12.71 19.03
N LEU A 129 -10.95 -11.84 18.93
CA LEU A 129 -12.15 -11.94 19.77
C LEU A 129 -13.08 -13.09 19.32
N LYS A 130 -12.95 -13.56 18.07
CA LYS A 130 -13.69 -14.71 17.55
C LYS A 130 -12.87 -15.97 17.80
N LYS A 131 -13.28 -16.75 18.82
CA LYS A 131 -12.58 -17.98 19.27
C LYS A 131 -12.43 -19.09 18.21
N ASP A 132 -13.13 -19.00 17.08
CA ASP A 132 -13.24 -20.08 16.08
C ASP A 132 -12.49 -19.83 14.76
N LEU A 133 -11.45 -18.99 14.73
CA LEU A 133 -10.79 -18.67 13.47
C LEU A 133 -9.69 -19.66 13.06
N VAL A 134 -9.81 -20.13 11.82
CA VAL A 134 -8.81 -20.94 11.10
C VAL A 134 -7.49 -20.17 11.00
N ASP A 135 -6.36 -20.88 11.12
CA ASP A 135 -5.01 -20.32 10.92
C ASP A 135 -4.77 -20.09 9.44
N ILE A 136 -4.93 -18.84 9.01
CA ILE A 136 -4.86 -18.41 7.60
C ILE A 136 -3.45 -17.96 7.21
N HIS A 137 -2.54 -17.80 8.18
CA HIS A 137 -1.16 -17.42 7.85
C HIS A 137 -0.48 -18.59 7.15
N PRO A 138 0.00 -18.42 5.91
CA PRO A 138 0.69 -19.50 5.24
C PRO A 138 1.93 -19.87 6.05
N THR A 139 2.02 -21.13 6.49
CA THR A 139 3.27 -21.70 6.97
C THR A 139 4.33 -21.56 5.88
N SER A 140 5.62 -21.52 6.26
CA SER A 140 6.74 -21.45 5.31
C SER A 140 6.60 -22.43 4.13
N SER A 141 6.13 -23.65 4.41
CA SER A 141 5.84 -24.68 3.40
C SER A 141 4.74 -24.29 2.41
N SER A 142 3.64 -23.72 2.91
CA SER A 142 2.54 -23.24 2.04
C SER A 142 2.92 -22.00 1.23
N PHE A 143 3.75 -21.11 1.79
CA PHE A 143 4.29 -19.95 1.06
C PHE A 143 5.21 -20.39 -0.08
N LYS A 144 6.07 -21.39 0.15
CA LYS A 144 6.89 -22.01 -0.91
C LYS A 144 6.02 -22.56 -2.04
N LEU A 145 4.95 -23.29 -1.70
CA LEU A 145 4.02 -23.84 -2.69
C LEU A 145 3.31 -22.74 -3.50
N MET A 146 2.94 -21.63 -2.86
CA MET A 146 2.35 -20.47 -3.54
C MET A 146 3.33 -19.83 -4.52
N LEU A 147 4.59 -19.65 -4.13
CA LEU A 147 5.65 -19.12 -5.00
C LEU A 147 5.94 -20.03 -6.20
N GLU A 148 5.96 -21.34 -5.99
CA GLU A 148 6.14 -22.32 -7.07
C GLU A 148 4.97 -22.28 -8.05
N LYS A 149 3.73 -22.19 -7.58
CA LYS A 149 2.54 -22.02 -8.44
C LYS A 149 2.58 -20.70 -9.21
N ALA A 150 3.02 -19.60 -8.59
CA ALA A 150 3.11 -18.29 -9.24
C ALA A 150 4.21 -18.22 -10.32
N ARG A 151 5.28 -19.02 -10.18
CA ARG A 151 6.37 -19.11 -11.16
C ARG A 151 5.99 -19.87 -12.43
N HIS A 152 4.93 -20.67 -12.40
CA HIS A 152 4.39 -21.30 -13.59
C HIS A 152 3.34 -20.36 -14.21
N PRO A 153 3.66 -19.63 -15.30
CA PRO A 153 2.61 -18.95 -16.04
C PRO A 153 1.60 -20.01 -16.51
N ALA A 154 0.32 -19.71 -16.35
CA ALA A 154 -0.75 -20.52 -16.90
C ALA A 154 -0.49 -20.73 -18.40
N ASN A 155 -0.04 -21.93 -18.77
CA ASN A 155 -0.16 -22.43 -20.12
C ASN A 155 -1.66 -22.61 -20.39
N ARG A 156 -2.32 -21.53 -20.84
CA ARG A 156 -3.60 -21.54 -21.53
C ARG A 156 -3.63 -20.41 -22.54
#